data_AF-A0A7S1R2D3-F1
#
_entry.id   AF-A0A7S1R2D3-F1
#
_cell.length_a   1.000
_cell.length_b   1.000
_cell.length_c   1.000
_cell.angle_alpha   90.00
_cell.angle_beta   90.00
_cell.angle_gamma   90.00
#
_symmetry.space_group_name_H-M   'P 1'
#
loop_
_entity.id
_entity.type
_entity.pdbx_description
1 polymer ?
#
loop_
_entity_poly.entity_id
_entity_poly.type
_entity_poly.pdbx_seq_one_letter_code
_entity_poly.pdbx_strand_id
1 'polypeptide(L)'
;GVAADNIGSICSNNKYDLERAEEEFEKAVAILTEAQPEGPAVFVTQNNLAFLYLRKAQLLKENLKGLNERDKLITQNRVRELLEAAETLLRRVIDAESAVAPLDFATACNNLANIMLFRHQYHDATTFFERTLGATEKYANTTDEPHCRLHAQKNLKVLARRRYMNAVLRIQTYVRRFVTKLRNRKSVQQTRAALVVQRFGRAYVQRLSCAMRYRFSAFHYWVRQPRAFTLKLPPGSRDFALERRRAHWEELIEDMAGRLQRICRAFVIRSAGGRILNFQRAHA
;
A
#
# COMPACT_ATOMS: atom_id res chain seq x y z
N GLY A 1 33.87 -13.89 7.59
CA GLY A 1 32.78 -13.58 6.65
C GLY A 1 31.60 -14.51 6.89
N VAL A 2 31.48 -15.58 6.10
CA VAL A 2 30.32 -16.49 6.08
C VAL A 2 29.91 -17.03 7.45
N ALA A 3 30.86 -17.47 8.28
CA ALA A 3 30.54 -17.96 9.62
C ALA A 3 29.87 -16.89 10.51
N ALA A 4 30.32 -15.63 10.43
CA ALA A 4 29.72 -14.52 11.16
C ALA A 4 28.32 -14.18 10.62
N ASP A 5 28.10 -14.24 9.30
CA ASP A 5 26.77 -14.08 8.69
C ASP A 5 25.77 -15.16 9.18
N ASN A 6 26.23 -16.41 9.29
CA ASN A 6 25.41 -17.49 9.84
C ASN A 6 25.06 -17.27 11.32
N ILE A 7 26.03 -16.82 12.13
CA ILE A 7 25.78 -16.48 13.55
C ILE A 7 24.79 -15.32 13.64
N GLY A 8 24.99 -14.26 12.85
CA GLY A 8 24.07 -13.12 12.76
C GLY A 8 22.65 -13.58 12.42
N SER A 9 22.50 -14.50 11.47
CA SER A 9 21.21 -15.08 11.09
C SER A 9 20.55 -15.83 12.23
N ILE A 10 21.31 -16.65 12.98
CA ILE A 10 20.81 -17.37 14.16
C ILE A 10 20.36 -16.40 15.24
N CYS A 11 21.21 -15.40 15.59
CA CYS A 11 20.89 -14.38 16.58
C CYS A 11 19.67 -13.55 16.18
N SER A 12 19.53 -13.20 14.89
CA SER A 12 18.42 -12.37 14.39
C SER A 12 17.05 -13.02 14.60
N ASN A 13 16.98 -14.35 14.68
CA ASN A 13 15.73 -15.06 14.95
C ASN A 13 15.24 -14.82 16.38
N ASN A 14 16.15 -14.57 17.33
CA ASN A 14 15.83 -14.23 18.71
C ASN A 14 15.58 -12.71 18.86
N LYS A 15 14.36 -12.33 19.28
CA LYS A 15 13.98 -10.91 19.46
C LYS A 15 14.85 -10.16 20.49
N TYR A 16 15.52 -10.88 21.39
CA TYR A 16 16.34 -10.28 22.45
C TYR A 16 17.83 -10.17 22.09
N ASP A 17 18.25 -10.68 20.94
CA ASP A 17 19.68 -10.78 20.56
C ASP A 17 20.00 -9.99 19.28
N LEU A 18 19.22 -8.93 19.03
CA LEU A 18 19.32 -8.14 17.79
C LEU A 18 20.58 -7.27 17.74
N GLU A 19 21.14 -6.88 18.90
CA GLU A 19 22.41 -6.15 18.95
C GLU A 19 23.57 -7.04 18.54
N ARG A 20 23.64 -8.26 19.11
CA ARG A 20 24.64 -9.25 18.71
C ARG A 20 24.51 -9.64 17.23
N ALA A 21 23.28 -9.77 16.73
CA ALA A 21 23.06 -10.04 15.31
C ALA A 21 23.63 -8.92 14.42
N GLU A 22 23.48 -7.65 14.83
CA GLU A 22 24.00 -6.49 14.10
C GLU A 22 25.52 -6.51 14.07
N GLU A 23 26.17 -6.70 15.22
CA GLU A 23 27.63 -6.81 15.33
C GLU A 23 28.20 -7.90 14.41
N GLU A 24 27.58 -9.09 14.41
CA GLU A 24 28.06 -10.23 13.60
C GLU A 24 27.85 -10.01 12.10
N PHE A 25 26.72 -9.40 11.70
CA PHE A 25 26.50 -9.04 10.30
C PHE A 25 27.44 -7.93 9.83
N GLU A 26 27.66 -6.88 10.63
CA GLU A 26 28.60 -5.80 10.29
C GLU A 26 30.03 -6.32 10.15
N LYS A 27 30.45 -7.18 11.08
CA LYS A 27 31.73 -7.90 11.00
C LYS A 27 31.81 -8.79 9.76
N ALA A 28 30.73 -9.49 9.41
CA ALA A 28 30.67 -10.31 8.21
C ALA A 28 30.83 -9.46 6.95
N VAL A 29 30.12 -8.33 6.85
CA VAL A 29 30.25 -7.37 5.73
C VAL A 29 31.67 -6.86 5.62
N ALA A 30 32.28 -6.42 6.73
CA ALA A 30 33.65 -5.89 6.72
C ALA A 30 34.65 -6.91 6.16
N ILE A 31 34.66 -8.13 6.70
CA ILE A 31 35.59 -9.19 6.27
C ILE A 31 35.35 -9.59 4.80
N LEU A 32 34.08 -9.74 4.39
CA LEU A 32 33.76 -10.13 3.02
C LEU A 32 34.07 -9.02 2.02
N THR A 33 33.88 -7.76 2.40
CA THR A 33 34.19 -6.60 1.55
C THR A 33 35.70 -6.47 1.34
N GLU A 34 36.51 -6.72 2.37
CA GLU A 34 37.98 -6.73 2.26
C GLU A 34 38.46 -7.84 1.31
N ALA A 35 37.83 -9.02 1.36
CA ALA A 35 38.18 -10.13 0.49
C ALA A 35 37.73 -9.94 -0.96
N GLN A 36 36.50 -9.47 -1.18
CA GLN A 36 35.92 -9.23 -2.50
C GLN A 36 34.77 -8.21 -2.40
N PRO A 37 35.02 -6.91 -2.67
CA PRO A 37 34.05 -5.83 -2.41
C PRO A 37 32.67 -5.99 -3.06
N GLU A 38 32.62 -6.64 -4.23
CA GLU A 38 31.40 -6.87 -5.02
C GLU A 38 31.10 -8.38 -5.17
N GLY A 39 31.57 -9.18 -4.21
CA GLY A 39 31.32 -10.62 -4.19
C GLY A 39 29.86 -10.95 -3.86
N PRO A 40 29.27 -12.03 -4.42
CA PRO A 40 27.90 -12.45 -4.11
C PRO A 40 27.64 -12.60 -2.60
N ALA A 41 28.63 -13.08 -1.84
CA ALA A 41 28.52 -13.22 -0.39
C ALA A 41 28.33 -11.87 0.34
N VAL A 42 28.96 -10.79 -0.16
CA VAL A 42 28.77 -9.43 0.41
C VAL A 42 27.31 -9.02 0.25
N PHE A 43 26.72 -9.23 -0.93
CA PHE A 43 25.35 -8.83 -1.19
C PHE A 43 24.33 -9.62 -0.37
N VAL A 44 24.55 -10.92 -0.18
CA VAL A 44 23.71 -11.75 0.70
C VAL A 44 23.75 -11.22 2.15
N THR A 45 24.95 -10.99 2.69
CA THR A 45 25.11 -10.45 4.04
C THR A 45 24.52 -9.04 4.19
N GLN A 46 24.67 -8.18 3.18
CA GLN A 46 24.05 -6.84 3.17
C GLN A 46 22.51 -6.92 3.17
N ASN A 47 21.93 -7.87 2.44
CA ASN A 47 20.48 -8.11 2.47
C ASN A 47 20.01 -8.58 3.85
N ASN A 48 20.77 -9.49 4.49
CA ASN A 48 20.49 -9.96 5.85
C ASN A 48 20.56 -8.83 6.89
N LEU A 49 21.62 -8.01 6.84
CA LEU A 49 21.78 -6.84 7.71
C LEU A 49 20.64 -5.82 7.51
N ALA A 50 20.27 -5.55 6.27
CA ALA A 50 19.15 -4.66 5.98
C ALA A 50 17.82 -5.19 6.53
N PHE A 51 17.59 -6.49 6.44
CA PHE A 51 16.41 -7.13 7.05
C PHE A 51 16.41 -7.01 8.57
N LEU A 52 17.57 -7.15 9.22
CA LEU A 52 17.71 -6.92 10.66
C LEU A 52 17.35 -5.48 11.03
N TYR A 53 17.87 -4.48 10.31
CA TYR A 53 17.53 -3.07 10.55
C TYR A 53 16.03 -2.79 10.38
N LEU A 54 15.38 -3.36 9.36
CA LEU A 54 13.93 -3.29 9.20
C LEU A 54 13.19 -3.89 10.41
N ARG A 55 13.66 -5.04 10.93
CA ARG A 55 13.09 -5.68 12.13
C ARG A 55 13.26 -4.82 13.38
N LYS A 56 14.45 -4.24 13.62
CA LYS A 56 14.70 -3.30 14.72
C LYS A 56 13.77 -2.08 14.62
N ALA A 57 13.62 -1.50 13.44
CA ALA A 57 12.73 -0.37 13.19
C ALA A 57 11.25 -0.70 13.47
N GLN A 58 10.79 -1.91 13.12
CA GLN A 58 9.44 -2.37 13.42
C GLN A 58 9.20 -2.48 14.93
N LEU A 59 10.13 -3.07 15.68
CA LEU A 59 10.03 -3.21 17.13
C LEU A 59 10.04 -1.86 17.85
N LEU A 60 10.89 -0.94 17.44
CA LEU A 60 10.90 0.43 17.99
C LEU A 60 9.57 1.14 17.75
N LYS A 61 8.97 0.97 16.57
CA LYS A 61 7.66 1.56 16.25
C LYS A 61 6.53 0.95 17.10
N GLU A 62 6.59 -0.34 17.42
CA GLU A 62 5.62 -0.98 18.32
C GLU A 62 5.71 -0.41 19.74
N ASN A 63 6.93 -0.13 20.19
CA ASN A 63 7.23 0.39 21.52
C ASN A 63 6.92 1.90 21.69
N LEU A 64 6.52 2.61 20.62
CA LEU A 64 6.15 4.04 20.72
C LEU A 64 4.92 4.29 21.61
N LYS A 65 4.10 3.28 21.86
CA LYS A 65 2.89 3.41 22.69
C LYS A 65 3.28 3.60 24.16
N GLY A 66 2.89 4.73 24.75
CA GLY A 66 3.09 5.02 26.17
C GLY A 66 4.35 5.83 26.48
N LEU A 67 5.19 6.14 25.48
CA LEU A 67 6.30 7.08 25.64
C LEU A 67 5.78 8.52 25.78
N ASN A 68 6.55 9.38 26.46
CA ASN A 68 6.31 10.83 26.43
C ASN A 68 6.68 11.41 25.05
N GLU A 69 6.30 12.66 24.77
CA GLU A 69 6.52 13.28 23.45
C GLU A 69 8.01 13.40 23.05
N ARG A 70 8.90 13.64 24.03
CA ARG A 70 10.34 13.70 23.79
C ARG A 70 10.89 12.35 23.35
N ASP A 71 10.57 11.29 24.07
CA ASP A 71 11.05 9.93 23.81
C ASP A 71 10.45 9.35 22.52
N LYS A 72 9.20 9.72 22.19
CA LYS A 72 8.60 9.41 20.89
C LYS A 72 9.42 9.99 19.75
N LEU A 73 9.84 11.26 19.84
CA LEU A 73 10.61 11.91 18.79
C LEU A 73 11.99 11.27 18.61
N ILE A 74 12.68 10.97 19.72
CA ILE A 74 13.98 10.27 19.69
C ILE A 74 13.82 8.90 19.02
N THR A 75 12.82 8.13 19.43
CA THR A 75 12.56 6.79 18.88
C THR A 75 12.16 6.86 17.39
N GLN A 76 11.38 7.86 16.98
CA GLN A 76 11.03 8.08 15.57
C GLN A 76 12.24 8.43 14.71
N ASN A 77 13.16 9.25 15.21
CA ASN A 77 14.41 9.54 14.51
C ASN A 77 15.25 8.27 14.34
N ARG A 78 15.38 7.45 15.39
CA ARG A 78 16.10 6.18 15.31
C ARG A 78 15.47 5.20 14.31
N VAL A 79 14.13 5.12 14.28
CA VAL A 79 13.41 4.33 13.27
C VAL A 79 13.72 4.82 11.86
N ARG A 80 13.80 6.14 11.64
CA ARG A 80 14.14 6.70 10.32
C ARG A 80 15.56 6.30 9.90
N GLU A 81 16.55 6.48 10.78
CA GLU A 81 17.95 6.12 10.53
C GLU A 81 18.11 4.65 10.15
N LEU A 82 17.50 3.73 10.91
CA LEU A 82 17.55 2.30 10.62
C LEU A 82 16.97 1.96 9.24
N LEU A 83 15.86 2.62 8.86
CA LEU A 83 15.25 2.40 7.54
C LEU A 83 16.08 2.98 6.41
N GLU A 84 16.77 4.10 6.62
CA GLU A 84 17.69 4.71 5.64
C GLU A 84 18.94 3.84 5.43
N ALA A 85 19.51 3.30 6.51
CA ALA A 85 20.61 2.34 6.44
C ALA A 85 20.18 1.07 5.69
N ALA A 86 19.03 0.49 6.05
CA ALA A 86 18.48 -0.70 5.38
C ALA A 86 18.23 -0.47 3.89
N GLU A 87 17.62 0.67 3.53
CA GLU A 87 17.38 1.01 2.12
C GLU A 87 18.68 1.15 1.34
N THR A 88 19.69 1.81 1.91
CA THR A 88 20.99 2.00 1.25
C THR A 88 21.65 0.65 0.93
N LEU A 89 21.65 -0.28 1.89
CA LEU A 89 22.16 -1.64 1.68
C LEU A 89 21.38 -2.39 0.60
N LEU A 90 20.05 -2.35 0.63
CA LEU A 90 19.22 -3.06 -0.35
C LEU A 90 19.33 -2.49 -1.75
N ARG A 91 19.46 -1.16 -1.90
CA ARG A 91 19.69 -0.53 -3.21
C ARG A 91 21.00 -1.01 -3.82
N ARG A 92 22.08 -1.09 -3.03
CA ARG A 92 23.36 -1.64 -3.51
C ARG A 92 23.22 -3.08 -4.02
N VAL A 93 22.47 -3.94 -3.31
CA VAL A 93 22.20 -5.31 -3.74
C VAL A 93 21.39 -5.35 -5.05
N ILE A 94 20.39 -4.47 -5.18
CA ILE A 94 19.55 -4.39 -6.38
C ILE A 94 20.30 -3.80 -7.58
N ASP A 95 21.18 -2.83 -7.37
CA ASP A 95 22.00 -2.25 -8.44
C ASP A 95 23.02 -3.27 -8.98
N ALA A 96 23.39 -4.28 -8.18
CA ALA A 96 24.20 -5.42 -8.56
C ALA A 96 23.38 -6.62 -9.08
N GLU A 97 22.21 -6.40 -9.70
CA GLU A 97 21.26 -7.44 -10.14
C GLU A 97 21.92 -8.60 -10.91
N SER A 98 22.90 -8.34 -11.78
CA SER A 98 23.59 -9.37 -12.55
C SER A 98 24.60 -10.21 -11.75
N ALA A 99 25.08 -9.69 -10.62
CA ALA A 99 26.06 -10.36 -9.75
C ALA A 99 25.41 -11.17 -8.62
N VAL A 100 24.10 -11.00 -8.42
CA VAL A 100 23.35 -11.61 -7.32
C VAL A 100 22.49 -12.75 -7.84
N ALA A 101 22.39 -13.86 -7.09
CA ALA A 101 21.54 -14.95 -7.49
C ALA A 101 20.06 -14.48 -7.56
N PRO A 102 19.24 -15.00 -8.50
CA PRO A 102 17.87 -14.49 -8.71
C PRO A 102 16.99 -14.50 -7.46
N LEU A 103 17.18 -15.48 -6.57
CA LEU A 103 16.41 -15.60 -5.34
C LEU A 103 16.83 -14.56 -4.27
N ASP A 104 18.12 -14.27 -4.18
CA ASP A 104 18.65 -13.25 -3.27
C ASP A 104 18.23 -11.85 -3.74
N PHE A 105 18.30 -11.62 -5.06
CA PHE A 105 17.78 -10.40 -5.68
C PHE A 105 16.27 -10.21 -5.41
N ALA A 106 15.47 -11.28 -5.57
CA ALA A 106 14.05 -11.23 -5.25
C ALA A 106 13.79 -10.92 -3.76
N THR A 107 14.60 -11.50 -2.87
CA THR A 107 14.51 -11.25 -1.43
C THR A 107 14.85 -9.79 -1.11
N ALA A 108 15.88 -9.23 -1.73
CA ALA A 108 16.23 -7.81 -1.58
C ALA A 108 15.12 -6.88 -2.07
N CYS A 109 14.52 -7.17 -3.24
CA CYS A 109 13.35 -6.44 -3.75
C CYS A 109 12.18 -6.49 -2.76
N ASN A 110 11.86 -7.67 -2.23
CA ASN A 110 10.77 -7.85 -1.26
C ASN A 110 11.03 -7.08 0.05
N ASN A 111 12.28 -7.09 0.53
CA ASN A 111 12.68 -6.34 1.72
C ASN A 111 12.58 -4.83 1.50
N LEU A 112 13.02 -4.33 0.35
CA LEU A 112 12.91 -2.92 0.01
C LEU A 112 11.43 -2.49 -0.14
N ALA A 113 10.60 -3.34 -0.75
CA ALA A 113 9.16 -3.12 -0.82
C ALA A 113 8.51 -2.99 0.57
N ASN A 114 8.97 -3.76 1.55
CA ASN A 114 8.50 -3.64 2.94
C ASN A 114 8.93 -2.32 3.60
N ILE A 115 10.13 -1.81 3.32
CA ILE A 115 10.57 -0.47 3.77
C ILE A 115 9.65 0.61 3.16
N MET A 116 9.39 0.55 1.85
CA MET A 116 8.49 1.49 1.17
C MET A 116 7.07 1.42 1.76
N LEU A 117 6.57 0.21 2.03
CA LEU A 117 5.29 0.00 2.70
C LEU A 117 5.25 0.63 4.10
N PHE A 118 6.34 0.52 4.86
CA PHE A 118 6.49 1.07 6.19
C PHE A 118 6.48 2.61 6.19
N ARG A 119 7.05 3.22 5.15
CA ARG A 119 7.03 4.67 4.88
C ARG A 119 5.77 5.17 4.18
N HIS A 120 4.78 4.30 3.96
CA HIS A 120 3.54 4.61 3.24
C HIS A 120 3.73 4.99 1.76
N GLN A 121 4.87 4.66 1.17
CA GLN A 121 5.18 4.81 -0.26
C GLN A 121 4.61 3.60 -1.04
N TYR A 122 3.27 3.55 -1.13
CA TYR A 122 2.56 2.38 -1.64
C TYR A 122 2.81 2.07 -3.12
N HIS A 123 3.12 3.09 -3.93
CA HIS A 123 3.38 2.90 -5.35
C HIS A 123 4.71 2.17 -5.55
N ASP A 124 5.80 2.70 -4.96
CA ASP A 124 7.13 2.12 -5.02
C ASP A 124 7.13 0.69 -4.42
N ALA A 125 6.42 0.50 -3.31
CA ALA A 125 6.23 -0.83 -2.72
C ALA A 125 5.60 -1.84 -3.70
N THR A 126 4.57 -1.42 -4.47
CA THR A 126 3.96 -2.27 -5.50
C THR A 126 4.98 -2.67 -6.56
N THR A 127 5.75 -1.70 -7.08
CA THR A 127 6.78 -1.95 -8.11
C THR A 127 7.81 -2.99 -7.64
N PHE A 128 8.32 -2.87 -6.41
CA PHE A 128 9.31 -3.82 -5.89
C PHE A 128 8.71 -5.21 -5.58
N PHE A 129 7.46 -5.29 -5.11
CA PHE A 129 6.79 -6.60 -4.98
C PHE A 129 6.56 -7.26 -6.34
N GLU A 130 6.20 -6.50 -7.38
CA GLU A 130 6.06 -7.03 -8.73
C GLU A 130 7.40 -7.53 -9.29
N ARG A 131 8.52 -6.79 -9.08
CA ARG A 131 9.87 -7.26 -9.41
C ARG A 131 10.22 -8.58 -8.69
N THR A 132 9.85 -8.70 -7.41
CA THR A 132 10.02 -9.96 -6.64
C THR A 132 9.28 -11.12 -7.32
N LEU A 133 8.03 -10.90 -7.75
CA LEU A 133 7.23 -11.94 -8.41
C LEU A 133 7.79 -12.32 -9.78
N GLY A 134 8.32 -11.35 -10.55
CA GLY A 134 8.98 -11.59 -11.83
C GLY A 134 10.26 -12.42 -11.66
N ALA A 135 11.13 -12.03 -10.73
CA ALA A 135 12.37 -12.77 -10.44
C ALA A 135 12.12 -14.20 -9.93
N THR A 136 10.96 -14.45 -9.31
CA THR A 136 10.56 -15.76 -8.77
C THR A 136 9.56 -16.52 -9.65
N GLU A 137 9.27 -16.04 -10.87
CA GLU A 137 8.24 -16.62 -11.72
C GLU A 137 8.51 -18.08 -12.08
N LYS A 138 9.78 -18.43 -12.35
CA LYS A 138 10.20 -19.81 -12.62
C LYS A 138 9.94 -20.79 -11.47
N TYR A 139 9.75 -20.29 -10.25
CA TYR A 139 9.45 -21.10 -9.06
C TYR A 139 7.95 -21.11 -8.71
N ALA A 140 7.08 -20.58 -9.57
CA ALA A 140 5.64 -20.50 -9.30
C ALA A 140 4.94 -21.86 -9.20
N ASN A 141 5.46 -22.87 -9.91
CA ASN A 141 4.87 -24.21 -10.01
C ASN A 141 5.68 -25.28 -9.25
N THR A 142 6.73 -24.90 -8.55
CA THR A 142 7.53 -25.83 -7.76
C THR A 142 6.87 -26.08 -6.41
N THR A 143 6.97 -27.30 -5.90
CA THR A 143 6.47 -27.66 -4.55
C THR A 143 7.08 -26.74 -3.48
N ASP A 144 8.33 -26.33 -3.68
CA ASP A 144 9.05 -25.39 -2.82
C ASP A 144 8.93 -23.95 -3.35
N GLU A 145 7.73 -23.36 -3.27
CA GLU A 145 7.54 -21.94 -3.62
C GLU A 145 8.36 -21.05 -2.65
N PRO A 146 9.26 -20.19 -3.15
CA PRO A 146 10.10 -19.37 -2.29
C PRO A 146 9.30 -18.46 -1.35
N HIS A 147 9.72 -18.37 -0.08
CA HIS A 147 9.02 -17.56 0.91
C HIS A 147 8.85 -16.09 0.48
N CYS A 148 9.86 -15.48 -0.14
CA CYS A 148 9.80 -14.09 -0.62
C CYS A 148 8.65 -13.87 -1.61
N ARG A 149 8.36 -14.85 -2.47
CA ARG A 149 7.23 -14.82 -3.42
C ARG A 149 5.89 -14.81 -2.71
N LEU A 150 5.68 -15.74 -1.77
CA LEU A 150 4.47 -15.81 -0.95
C LEU A 150 4.23 -14.52 -0.18
N HIS A 151 5.30 -13.94 0.39
CA HIS A 151 5.24 -12.66 1.09
C HIS A 151 4.85 -11.51 0.15
N ALA A 152 5.46 -11.42 -1.03
CA ALA A 152 5.11 -10.40 -2.03
C ALA A 152 3.63 -10.49 -2.45
N GLN A 153 3.11 -11.70 -2.73
CA GLN A 153 1.70 -11.90 -3.08
C GLN A 153 0.75 -11.45 -1.95
N LYS A 154 1.06 -11.82 -0.70
CA LYS A 154 0.26 -11.42 0.47
C LYS A 154 0.26 -9.90 0.63
N ASN A 155 1.43 -9.27 0.50
CA ASN A 155 1.56 -7.83 0.64
C ASN A 155 0.89 -7.04 -0.50
N LEU A 156 0.94 -7.52 -1.74
CA LEU A 156 0.19 -6.92 -2.86
C LEU A 156 -1.32 -6.97 -2.63
N LYS A 157 -1.85 -8.06 -2.07
CA LYS A 157 -3.27 -8.14 -1.66
C LYS A 157 -3.60 -7.11 -0.58
N VAL A 158 -2.72 -6.93 0.40
CA VAL A 158 -2.88 -5.90 1.45
C VAL A 158 -2.82 -4.48 0.87
N LEU A 159 -1.89 -4.21 -0.04
CA LEU A 159 -1.76 -2.92 -0.73
C LEU A 159 -2.98 -2.59 -1.57
N ALA A 160 -3.50 -3.54 -2.34
CA ALA A 160 -4.73 -3.37 -3.10
C ALA A 160 -5.90 -2.99 -2.18
N ARG A 161 -6.02 -3.66 -1.03
CA ARG A 161 -7.03 -3.32 -0.01
C ARG A 161 -6.83 -1.91 0.56
N ARG A 162 -5.59 -1.51 0.87
CA ARG A 162 -5.28 -0.16 1.37
C ARG A 162 -5.56 0.93 0.34
N ARG A 163 -5.16 0.75 -0.92
CA ARG A 163 -5.45 1.70 -2.02
C ARG A 163 -6.96 1.91 -2.16
N TYR A 164 -7.72 0.82 -2.16
CA TYR A 164 -9.18 0.87 -2.19
C TYR A 164 -9.75 1.63 -0.97
N MET A 165 -9.32 1.31 0.25
CA MET A 165 -9.79 2.00 1.46
C MET A 165 -9.47 3.49 1.45
N ASN A 166 -8.27 3.87 1.00
CA ASN A 166 -7.87 5.27 0.86
C ASN A 166 -8.75 6.00 -0.16
N ALA A 167 -9.10 5.37 -1.29
CA ALA A 167 -10.03 5.93 -2.27
C ALA A 167 -11.41 6.16 -1.64
N VAL A 168 -11.94 5.19 -0.90
CA VAL A 168 -13.22 5.32 -0.19
C VAL A 168 -13.20 6.48 0.82
N LEU A 169 -12.16 6.58 1.64
CA LEU A 169 -12.01 7.65 2.63
C LEU A 169 -11.88 9.04 1.98
N ARG A 170 -11.19 9.13 0.84
CA ARG A 170 -11.13 10.38 0.05
C ARG A 170 -12.51 10.80 -0.44
N ILE A 171 -13.29 9.87 -1.00
CA ILE A 171 -14.66 10.14 -1.45
C ILE A 171 -15.54 10.57 -0.27
N GLN A 172 -15.46 9.88 0.86
CA GLN A 172 -16.21 10.25 2.08
C GLN A 172 -15.86 11.67 2.57
N THR A 173 -14.57 11.99 2.62
CA THR A 173 -14.08 13.32 3.01
C THR A 173 -14.60 14.40 2.05
N TYR A 174 -14.57 14.13 0.75
CA TYR A 174 -15.09 15.04 -0.27
C TYR A 174 -16.58 15.30 -0.12
N VAL A 175 -17.38 14.25 0.03
CA VAL A 175 -18.83 14.34 0.26
C VAL A 175 -19.13 15.14 1.53
N ARG A 176 -18.40 14.86 2.62
CA ARG A 176 -18.57 15.60 3.89
C ARG A 176 -18.29 17.09 3.71
N ARG A 177 -17.16 17.46 3.08
CA ARG A 177 -16.81 18.87 2.80
C ARG A 177 -17.87 19.55 1.93
N PHE A 178 -18.37 18.85 0.91
CA PHE A 178 -19.42 19.36 0.04
C PHE A 178 -20.72 19.65 0.80
N VAL A 179 -21.18 18.70 1.63
CA VAL A 179 -22.38 18.86 2.46
C VAL A 179 -22.21 20.02 3.46
N THR A 180 -21.05 20.12 4.12
CA THR A 180 -20.76 21.26 5.03
C THR A 180 -20.83 22.60 4.29
N LYS A 181 -20.26 22.69 3.08
CA LYS A 181 -20.29 23.90 2.27
C LYS A 181 -21.71 24.28 1.84
N LEU A 182 -22.56 23.30 1.55
CA LEU A 182 -23.98 23.55 1.25
C LEU A 182 -24.74 24.01 2.49
N ARG A 183 -24.52 23.41 3.65
CA ARG A 183 -25.19 23.80 4.91
C ARG A 183 -24.89 25.24 5.31
N ASN A 184 -23.67 25.70 5.07
CA ASN A 184 -23.25 27.07 5.41
C ASN A 184 -23.81 28.13 4.45
N ARG A 185 -24.35 27.75 3.29
CA ARG A 185 -25.03 28.67 2.37
C ARG A 185 -26.51 28.71 2.78
N LYS A 186 -26.96 29.83 3.37
CA LYS A 186 -28.32 30.05 3.93
C LYS A 186 -29.50 29.96 2.94
N SER A 187 -29.38 29.26 1.81
CA SER A 187 -30.45 29.08 0.83
C SER A 187 -31.18 27.76 1.07
N VAL A 188 -32.47 27.83 1.44
CA VAL A 188 -33.35 26.68 1.73
C VAL A 188 -33.42 25.68 0.55
N GLN A 189 -33.39 26.16 -0.69
CA GLN A 189 -33.35 25.30 -1.88
C GLN A 189 -32.02 24.53 -2.01
N GLN A 190 -30.90 25.14 -1.61
CA GLN A 190 -29.58 24.48 -1.61
C GLN A 190 -29.48 23.43 -0.48
N THR A 191 -30.18 23.62 0.63
CA THR A 191 -30.27 22.63 1.72
C THR A 191 -31.00 21.36 1.28
N ARG A 192 -32.05 21.47 0.45
CA ARG A 192 -32.75 20.30 -0.14
C ARG A 192 -31.86 19.54 -1.12
N ALA A 193 -31.11 20.25 -1.97
CA ALA A 193 -30.12 19.62 -2.86
C ALA A 193 -28.98 18.93 -2.08
N ALA A 194 -28.56 19.51 -0.95
CA ALA A 194 -27.57 18.92 -0.05
C ALA A 194 -28.02 17.57 0.53
N LEU A 195 -29.29 17.47 0.91
CA LEU A 195 -29.89 16.23 1.42
C LEU A 195 -29.90 15.11 0.36
N VAL A 196 -30.15 15.45 -0.91
CA VAL A 196 -30.11 14.46 -2.01
C VAL A 196 -28.69 13.97 -2.24
N VAL A 197 -27.69 14.87 -2.27
CA VAL A 197 -26.28 14.48 -2.41
C VAL A 197 -25.79 13.71 -1.18
N GLN A 198 -26.25 14.06 0.02
CA GLN A 198 -25.95 13.32 1.23
C GLN A 198 -26.59 11.92 1.23
N ARG A 199 -27.83 11.77 0.74
CA ARG A 199 -28.50 10.48 0.57
C ARG A 199 -27.80 9.63 -0.49
N PHE A 200 -27.40 10.20 -1.62
CA PHE A 200 -26.60 9.52 -2.64
C PHE A 200 -25.23 9.12 -2.11
N GLY A 201 -24.54 10.02 -1.40
CA GLY A 201 -23.27 9.76 -0.75
C GLY A 201 -23.37 8.66 0.31
N ARG A 202 -24.41 8.68 1.15
CA ARG A 202 -24.69 7.60 2.12
C ARG A 202 -24.98 6.28 1.41
N ALA A 203 -25.85 6.27 0.40
CA ALA A 203 -26.17 5.06 -0.36
C ALA A 203 -24.94 4.50 -1.08
N TYR A 204 -24.07 5.36 -1.62
CA TYR A 204 -22.81 4.97 -2.26
C TYR A 204 -21.83 4.38 -1.24
N VAL A 205 -21.62 5.06 -0.10
CA VAL A 205 -20.78 4.56 1.00
C VAL A 205 -21.35 3.27 1.60
N GLN A 206 -22.66 3.14 1.71
CA GLN A 206 -23.32 1.94 2.20
C GLN A 206 -23.22 0.80 1.19
N ARG A 207 -23.35 1.05 -0.11
CA ARG A 207 -23.07 0.04 -1.17
C ARG A 207 -21.61 -0.38 -1.20
N LEU A 208 -20.66 0.54 -0.98
CA LEU A 208 -19.23 0.22 -0.82
C LEU A 208 -18.93 -0.57 0.46
N SER A 209 -19.56 -0.19 1.59
CA SER A 209 -19.42 -0.88 2.88
C SER A 209 -20.07 -2.27 2.85
N CYS A 210 -21.21 -2.40 2.16
CA CYS A 210 -21.80 -3.68 1.81
C CYS A 210 -20.83 -4.46 0.91
N ALA A 211 -20.32 -3.89 -0.19
CA ALA A 211 -19.32 -4.57 -1.04
C ALA A 211 -18.07 -5.03 -0.26
N MET A 212 -17.72 -4.35 0.84
CA MET A 212 -16.68 -4.76 1.80
C MET A 212 -17.11 -5.94 2.69
N ARG A 213 -18.23 -5.86 3.42
CA ARG A 213 -18.75 -6.97 4.24
C ARG A 213 -19.05 -8.20 3.39
N TYR A 214 -19.58 -7.96 2.20
CA TYR A 214 -19.91 -8.96 1.23
C TYR A 214 -18.74 -9.33 0.33
N ARG A 215 -17.51 -8.80 0.42
CA ARG A 215 -16.37 -9.37 -0.33
C ARG A 215 -15.83 -10.64 0.33
N PHE A 216 -15.99 -10.79 1.65
CA PHE A 216 -15.68 -12.03 2.35
C PHE A 216 -16.82 -13.04 2.30
N SER A 217 -18.07 -12.60 2.44
CA SER A 217 -19.21 -13.51 2.27
C SER A 217 -19.55 -13.77 0.81
N ALA A 218 -19.32 -12.85 -0.14
CA ALA A 218 -19.50 -13.14 -1.56
C ALA A 218 -18.43 -14.07 -2.09
N PHE A 219 -17.20 -14.16 -1.60
CA PHE A 219 -16.31 -15.24 -2.08
C PHE A 219 -16.83 -16.63 -1.66
N HIS A 220 -17.28 -16.79 -0.41
CA HIS A 220 -17.92 -18.02 0.07
C HIS A 220 -19.35 -18.25 -0.46
N TYR A 221 -20.10 -17.19 -0.78
CA TYR A 221 -21.45 -17.21 -1.37
C TYR A 221 -21.39 -17.32 -2.90
N TRP A 222 -20.31 -16.88 -3.55
CA TRP A 222 -20.01 -17.08 -4.98
C TRP A 222 -19.65 -18.53 -5.26
N VAL A 223 -18.93 -19.20 -4.33
CA VAL A 223 -18.72 -20.65 -4.34
C VAL A 223 -20.03 -21.43 -4.08
N ARG A 224 -20.98 -20.88 -3.29
CA ARG A 224 -22.23 -21.58 -2.95
C ARG A 224 -23.42 -21.29 -3.88
N GLN A 225 -23.56 -20.09 -4.46
CA GLN A 225 -24.68 -19.70 -5.35
C GLN A 225 -24.30 -18.61 -6.39
N PRO A 226 -23.78 -18.98 -7.58
CA PRO A 226 -23.32 -18.04 -8.62
C PRO A 226 -24.40 -17.18 -9.29
N ARG A 227 -25.69 -17.52 -9.14
CA ARG A 227 -26.79 -16.98 -9.96
C ARG A 227 -27.33 -15.62 -9.52
N ALA A 228 -27.18 -15.23 -8.26
CA ALA A 228 -27.81 -14.01 -7.72
C ALA A 228 -27.07 -12.70 -8.13
N PHE A 229 -25.78 -12.78 -8.43
CA PHE A 229 -24.96 -11.60 -8.73
C PHE A 229 -24.73 -11.39 -10.24
N THR A 230 -24.78 -12.46 -11.03
CA THR A 230 -24.68 -12.38 -12.50
C THR A 230 -25.77 -11.46 -13.06
N LEU A 231 -27.00 -11.50 -12.53
CA LEU A 231 -28.13 -10.68 -12.96
C LEU A 231 -27.90 -9.15 -12.94
N LYS A 232 -26.96 -8.64 -12.13
CA LYS A 232 -26.70 -7.19 -12.01
C LYS A 232 -25.46 -6.70 -12.77
N LEU A 233 -24.71 -7.62 -13.37
CA LEU A 233 -23.62 -7.27 -14.28
C LEU A 233 -24.20 -6.95 -15.67
N PRO A 234 -23.65 -5.94 -16.37
CA PRO A 234 -23.94 -5.71 -17.78
C PRO A 234 -23.86 -7.03 -18.55
N PRO A 235 -24.81 -7.35 -19.45
CA PRO A 235 -24.95 -8.69 -20.02
C PRO A 235 -23.66 -9.30 -20.59
N GLY A 236 -22.72 -8.51 -21.13
CA GLY A 236 -21.44 -9.01 -21.68
C GLY A 236 -20.26 -9.11 -20.69
N SER A 237 -20.40 -8.64 -19.46
CA SER A 237 -19.29 -8.67 -18.48
C SER A 237 -19.19 -9.99 -17.71
N ARG A 238 -20.14 -10.90 -17.95
CA ARG A 238 -20.21 -12.23 -17.34
C ARG A 238 -19.27 -13.24 -17.98
N ASP A 239 -18.75 -12.93 -19.17
CA ASP A 239 -17.92 -13.84 -19.96
C ASP A 239 -16.42 -13.53 -19.81
N PHE A 240 -16.08 -12.42 -19.16
CA PHE A 240 -14.69 -12.04 -18.93
C PHE A 240 -13.99 -12.95 -17.92
N ALA A 241 -12.69 -13.18 -18.09
CA ALA A 241 -11.84 -13.72 -17.03
C ALA A 241 -11.89 -12.82 -15.77
N LEU A 242 -11.65 -13.40 -14.59
CA LEU A 242 -11.80 -12.70 -13.31
C LEU A 242 -10.90 -11.46 -13.22
N GLU A 243 -9.65 -11.52 -13.71
CA GLU A 243 -8.77 -10.34 -13.74
C GLU A 243 -9.35 -9.23 -14.62
N ARG A 244 -9.93 -9.59 -15.77
CA ARG A 244 -10.50 -8.62 -16.71
C ARG A 244 -11.77 -7.99 -16.17
N ARG A 245 -12.59 -8.73 -15.41
CA ARG A 245 -13.71 -8.15 -14.64
C ARG A 245 -13.23 -7.18 -13.58
N ARG A 246 -12.14 -7.51 -12.89
CA ARG A 246 -11.56 -6.64 -11.86
C ARG A 246 -11.06 -5.33 -12.47
N ALA A 247 -10.28 -5.39 -13.54
CA ALA A 247 -9.78 -4.21 -14.25
C ALA A 247 -10.94 -3.31 -14.73
N HIS A 248 -11.97 -3.92 -15.34
CA HIS A 248 -13.17 -3.19 -15.78
C HIS A 248 -13.92 -2.51 -14.62
N TRP A 249 -13.98 -3.14 -13.45
CA TRP A 249 -14.58 -2.54 -12.26
C TRP A 249 -13.76 -1.38 -11.69
N GLU A 250 -12.43 -1.49 -11.71
CA GLU A 250 -11.53 -0.40 -11.28
C GLU A 250 -11.68 0.81 -12.20
N GLU A 251 -11.73 0.59 -13.52
CA GLU A 251 -11.99 1.63 -14.53
C GLU A 251 -13.36 2.29 -14.35
N LEU A 252 -14.43 1.50 -14.14
CA LEU A 252 -15.78 2.02 -13.87
C LEU A 252 -15.83 2.89 -12.60
N ILE A 253 -15.10 2.49 -11.55
CA ILE A 253 -15.04 3.27 -10.30
C ILE A 253 -14.32 4.60 -10.53
N GLU A 254 -13.22 4.60 -11.28
CA GLU A 254 -12.50 5.83 -11.63
C GLU A 254 -13.33 6.76 -12.53
N ASP A 255 -14.00 6.24 -13.57
CA ASP A 255 -14.88 7.05 -14.42
C ASP A 255 -16.05 7.62 -13.62
N MET A 256 -16.70 6.82 -12.76
CA MET A 256 -17.77 7.31 -11.88
C MET A 256 -17.28 8.39 -10.91
N ALA A 257 -16.08 8.23 -10.33
CA ALA A 257 -15.47 9.25 -9.47
C ALA A 257 -15.19 10.54 -10.26
N GLY A 258 -14.68 10.43 -11.48
CA GLY A 258 -14.48 11.54 -12.41
C GLY A 258 -15.78 12.26 -12.78
N ARG A 259 -16.85 11.51 -13.10
CA ARG A 259 -18.19 12.06 -13.37
C ARG A 259 -18.74 12.80 -12.16
N LEU A 260 -18.66 12.23 -10.96
CA LEU A 260 -19.07 12.90 -9.73
C LEU A 260 -18.28 14.19 -9.51
N GLN A 261 -16.96 14.17 -9.73
CA GLN A 261 -16.14 15.36 -9.59
C GLN A 261 -16.52 16.44 -10.62
N ARG A 262 -16.80 16.07 -11.88
CA ARG A 262 -17.31 16.99 -12.92
C ARG A 262 -18.66 17.58 -12.56
N ILE A 263 -19.60 16.78 -12.08
CA ILE A 263 -20.93 17.24 -11.62
C ILE A 263 -20.76 18.25 -10.48
N CYS A 264 -19.92 17.93 -9.49
CA CYS A 264 -19.66 18.85 -8.38
C CYS A 264 -18.98 20.15 -8.84
N ARG A 265 -18.03 20.11 -9.79
CA ARG A 265 -17.42 21.32 -10.38
C ARG A 265 -18.45 22.16 -11.14
N ALA A 266 -19.25 21.55 -12.01
CA ALA A 266 -20.31 22.23 -12.75
C ALA A 266 -21.33 22.89 -11.82
N PHE A 267 -21.70 22.21 -10.73
CA PHE A 267 -22.58 22.78 -9.70
C PHE A 267 -21.95 24.00 -9.02
N VAL A 268 -20.65 23.95 -8.70
CA VAL A 268 -19.92 25.09 -8.13
C VAL A 268 -19.93 26.27 -9.09
N ILE A 269 -19.63 26.06 -10.38
CA ILE A 269 -19.63 27.10 -11.43
C ILE A 269 -21.02 27.72 -11.59
N ARG A 270 -22.08 26.92 -11.74
CA ARG A 270 -23.45 27.44 -11.87
C ARG A 270 -23.90 28.20 -10.61
N SER A 271 -23.51 27.72 -9.43
CA SER A 271 -23.80 28.43 -8.17
C SER A 271 -23.06 29.76 -8.02
N ALA A 272 -21.94 29.94 -8.73
CA ALA A 272 -21.21 31.20 -8.81
C ALA A 272 -21.81 32.12 -9.90
N GLY A 273 -22.07 31.59 -11.09
CA GLY A 273 -22.71 32.32 -12.19
C GLY A 273 -24.12 32.82 -11.86
N GLY A 274 -24.92 32.03 -11.16
CA GLY A 274 -26.24 32.46 -10.67
C GLY A 274 -26.18 33.60 -9.64
N ARG A 275 -25.06 33.76 -8.91
CA ARG A 275 -24.85 34.94 -8.05
C ARG A 275 -24.52 36.17 -8.87
N ILE A 276 -23.71 36.02 -9.92
CA ILE A 276 -23.33 37.14 -10.81
C ILE A 276 -24.56 37.68 -11.54
N LEU A 277 -25.42 36.79 -12.07
CA LEU A 277 -26.68 37.18 -12.72
C LEU A 277 -27.68 37.85 -11.77
N ASN A 278 -27.81 37.36 -10.53
CA ASN A 278 -28.65 38.00 -9.53
C ASN A 278 -28.07 39.32 -9.02
N PHE A 279 -26.74 39.46 -8.98
CA PHE A 279 -26.08 40.72 -8.64
C PHE A 279 -26.30 41.77 -9.73
N GLN A 280 -26.18 41.40 -11.01
CA GLN A 280 -26.45 42.31 -12.13
C GLN A 280 -27.92 42.75 -12.22
N ARG A 281 -28.88 41.87 -11.91
CA ARG A 281 -30.32 42.23 -11.86
C ARG A 281 -30.73 43.08 -10.66
N ALA A 282 -29.95 43.05 -9.57
CA ALA A 282 -30.21 43.89 -8.40
C ALA A 282 -29.61 45.30 -8.53
N HIS A 283 -28.76 45.52 -9.55
CA HIS A 283 -28.06 46.77 -9.80
C HIS A 283 -28.40 47.39 -11.17
N ALA A 284 -29.44 46.88 -11.85
CA ALA A 284 -30.07 47.47 -13.04
C ALA A 284 -31.49 47.87 -12.67
#